data_AF-A0A257MNH5-F1
#
_entry.id   AF-A0A257MNH5-F1
#
_cell.length_a   1.000
_cell.length_b   1.000
_cell.length_c   1.000
_cell.angle_alpha   90.00
_cell.angle_beta   90.00
_cell.angle_gamma   90.00
#
_symmetry.space_group_name_H-M   'P 1'
#
loop_
_entity.id
_entity.type
_entity.pdbx_description
1 polymer ?
#
loop_
_entity_poly.entity_id
_entity_poly.type
_entity_poly.pdbx_seq_one_letter_code
_entity_poly.pdbx_strand_id
1 'polypeptide(L)'
;MDTVQQLEIEPGMSVYALVERMSRCGFGARRLAEAVAIYEKMLTGDFTKFLTLSGAMVPAGMRHIVSDLIRKGYVDVLVVTGANLVHDIIESFGCHCLGKAESDDAALRASGVSRIYDVFLRDEDFAAFEELMQSIMPQSSKTLSGREMMSILGSRIDDERSILRSAYEMKVPVFCPALPD
;
A
#
# COMPACT_ATOMS: atom_id res chain seq x y z
N MET A 1 30.48 -26.15 -1.15
CA MET A 1 30.01 -24.82 -1.54
C MET A 1 28.85 -25.02 -2.48
N ASP A 2 27.77 -24.28 -2.28
CA ASP A 2 26.65 -24.31 -3.22
C ASP A 2 27.03 -23.57 -4.51
N THR A 3 26.73 -24.17 -5.66
CA THR A 3 27.01 -23.59 -6.97
C THR A 3 25.82 -22.79 -7.48
N VAL A 4 26.11 -21.71 -8.21
CA VAL A 4 25.07 -20.95 -8.91
C VAL A 4 24.51 -21.80 -10.04
N GLN A 5 23.18 -21.86 -10.13
CA GLN A 5 22.48 -22.56 -11.21
C GLN A 5 21.95 -21.58 -12.25
N GLN A 6 22.09 -21.94 -13.52
CA GLN A 6 21.51 -21.19 -14.65
C GLN A 6 20.02 -21.49 -14.72
N LEU A 7 19.18 -20.47 -14.61
CA LEU A 7 17.73 -20.63 -14.61
C LEU A 7 17.21 -20.78 -16.04
N GLU A 8 16.51 -21.88 -16.29
CA GLU A 8 15.78 -22.13 -17.54
C GLU A 8 14.28 -21.95 -17.31
N ILE A 9 13.61 -21.25 -18.23
CA ILE A 9 12.16 -21.04 -18.22
C ILE A 9 11.52 -22.06 -19.15
N GLU A 10 10.47 -22.73 -18.67
CA GLU A 10 9.77 -23.80 -19.39
C GLU A 10 8.32 -23.39 -19.70
N PRO A 11 7.75 -23.86 -20.83
CA PRO A 11 6.33 -23.65 -21.13
C PRO A 11 5.43 -24.16 -20.00
N GLY A 12 4.53 -23.30 -19.51
CA GLY A 12 3.61 -23.65 -18.42
C GLY A 12 4.17 -23.50 -17.01
N MET A 13 5.41 -23.00 -16.85
CA MET A 13 5.99 -22.73 -15.54
C MET A 13 5.17 -21.70 -14.74
N SER A 14 4.90 -22.00 -13.47
CA SER A 14 4.22 -21.07 -12.57
C SER A 14 5.16 -19.98 -12.05
N VAL A 15 4.59 -18.84 -11.63
CA VAL A 15 5.35 -17.78 -10.95
C VAL A 15 6.06 -18.31 -9.71
N TYR A 16 5.43 -19.23 -8.98
CA TYR A 16 6.02 -19.86 -7.81
C TYR A 16 7.27 -20.68 -8.19
N ALA A 17 7.18 -21.55 -9.20
CA ALA A 17 8.31 -22.37 -9.65
C ALA A 17 9.46 -21.49 -10.17
N LEU A 18 9.15 -20.39 -10.85
CA LEU A 18 10.15 -19.41 -11.27
C LEU A 18 10.90 -18.82 -10.07
N VAL A 19 10.17 -18.35 -9.06
CA VAL A 19 10.78 -17.75 -7.85
C VAL A 19 11.52 -18.79 -7.02
N GLU A 20 11.02 -20.02 -6.90
CA GLU A 20 11.70 -21.11 -6.22
C GLU A 20 13.06 -21.40 -6.87
N ARG A 21 13.14 -21.47 -8.21
CA ARG A 21 14.40 -21.66 -8.95
C ARG A 21 15.38 -20.50 -8.72
N MET A 22 14.89 -19.28 -8.48
CA MET A 22 15.75 -18.13 -8.15
C MET A 22 16.54 -18.31 -6.84
N SER A 23 16.15 -19.24 -5.95
CA SER A 23 16.91 -19.57 -4.72
C SER A 23 18.34 -20.03 -4.98
N ARG A 24 18.61 -20.59 -6.16
CA ARG A 24 19.94 -21.06 -6.61
C ARG A 24 20.68 -20.03 -7.48
N CYS A 25 20.11 -18.84 -7.67
CA CYS A 25 20.72 -17.74 -8.40
C CYS A 25 21.50 -16.78 -7.46
N GLY A 26 22.04 -15.70 -8.03
CA GLY A 26 22.72 -14.64 -7.28
C GLY A 26 21.85 -13.40 -7.04
N PHE A 27 22.33 -12.50 -6.16
CA PHE A 27 21.80 -11.14 -5.98
C PHE A 27 20.30 -11.07 -5.64
N GLY A 28 19.56 -10.16 -6.28
CA GLY A 28 18.14 -9.91 -6.01
C GLY A 28 17.24 -11.12 -6.26
N ALA A 29 17.60 -12.00 -7.19
CA ALA A 29 16.84 -13.21 -7.48
C ALA A 29 16.76 -14.12 -6.25
N ARG A 30 17.91 -14.43 -5.64
CA ARG A 30 17.94 -15.25 -4.43
C ARG A 30 17.26 -14.58 -3.24
N ARG A 31 17.43 -13.25 -3.09
CA ARG A 31 16.75 -12.49 -2.04
C ARG A 31 15.22 -12.53 -2.18
N LEU A 32 14.70 -12.49 -3.40
CA LEU A 32 13.27 -12.61 -3.66
C LEU A 32 12.76 -14.01 -3.29
N ALA A 33 13.49 -15.06 -3.70
CA ALA A 33 13.15 -16.43 -3.34
C ALA A 33 13.14 -16.65 -1.82
N GLU A 34 14.16 -16.15 -1.13
CA GLU A 34 14.25 -16.17 0.34
C GLU A 34 13.08 -15.43 0.99
N ALA A 35 12.71 -14.25 0.48
CA ALA A 35 11.58 -13.48 1.00
C ALA A 35 10.25 -14.23 0.84
N VAL A 36 10.00 -14.86 -0.31
CA VAL A 36 8.81 -15.67 -0.54
C VAL A 36 8.75 -16.87 0.40
N ALA A 37 9.86 -17.60 0.56
CA ALA A 37 9.93 -18.74 1.48
C ALA A 37 9.69 -18.34 2.95
N ILE A 38 10.23 -17.19 3.38
CA ILE A 38 9.98 -16.64 4.72
C ILE A 38 8.50 -16.30 4.89
N TYR A 39 7.90 -15.62 3.91
CA TYR A 39 6.50 -15.22 4.00
C TYR A 39 5.56 -16.44 3.97
N GLU A 40 5.82 -17.44 3.12
CA GLU A 40 5.06 -18.71 3.11
C GLU A 40 5.12 -19.42 4.48
N LYS A 41 6.28 -19.42 5.13
CA LYS A 41 6.42 -19.92 6.50
C LYS A 41 5.61 -19.10 7.51
N MET A 42 5.57 -17.78 7.37
CA MET A 42 4.74 -16.90 8.21
C MET A 42 3.24 -17.18 8.02
N LEU A 43 2.81 -17.54 6.81
CA LEU A 43 1.41 -17.83 6.49
C LEU A 43 0.95 -19.20 6.98
N THR A 44 1.85 -20.18 7.08
CA THR A 44 1.54 -21.56 7.45
C THR A 44 1.68 -21.87 8.95
N GLY A 45 2.40 -21.02 9.69
CA GLY A 45 2.57 -21.15 11.14
C GLY A 45 1.61 -20.27 11.96
N ASP A 46 1.65 -20.45 13.28
CA ASP A 46 0.94 -19.59 14.24
C ASP A 46 1.78 -18.36 14.56
N PHE A 47 1.71 -17.36 13.68
CA PHE A 47 2.46 -16.11 13.78
C PHE A 47 1.55 -14.89 13.62
N THR A 48 1.85 -13.83 14.36
CA THR A 48 1.27 -12.50 14.14
C THR A 48 2.00 -11.78 13.01
N LYS A 49 1.28 -11.42 11.96
CA LYS A 49 1.75 -10.87 10.69
C LYS A 49 1.62 -9.36 10.69
N PHE A 50 2.73 -8.67 10.98
CA PHE A 50 2.83 -7.22 10.85
C PHE A 50 3.23 -6.87 9.42
N LEU A 51 2.37 -6.10 8.73
CA LEU A 51 2.71 -5.50 7.45
C LEU A 51 3.07 -4.02 7.68
N THR A 52 4.27 -3.62 7.26
CA THR A 52 4.72 -2.23 7.30
C THR A 52 4.77 -1.66 5.88
N LEU A 53 4.10 -0.54 5.63
CA LEU A 53 4.04 0.10 4.31
C LEU A 53 4.66 1.51 4.36
N SER A 54 5.68 1.72 3.54
CA SER A 54 6.37 3.01 3.38
C SER A 54 6.64 3.30 1.90
N GLY A 55 7.16 4.49 1.60
CA GLY A 55 7.34 4.93 0.22
C GLY A 55 6.02 5.16 -0.52
N ALA A 56 6.08 5.29 -1.83
CA ALA A 56 4.93 5.60 -2.68
C ALA A 56 4.18 4.35 -3.17
N MET A 57 3.83 3.43 -2.27
CA MET A 57 3.25 2.14 -2.65
C MET A 57 1.84 2.28 -3.26
N VAL A 58 0.98 3.08 -2.63
CA VAL A 58 -0.37 3.32 -3.17
C VAL A 58 -0.34 4.08 -4.50
N PRO A 59 0.37 5.23 -4.63
CA PRO A 59 0.54 5.91 -5.91
C PRO A 59 1.16 5.04 -7.01
N ALA A 60 2.06 4.11 -6.65
CA ALA A 60 2.68 3.18 -7.58
C ALA A 60 1.79 1.96 -7.93
N GLY A 61 0.52 1.96 -7.54
CA GLY A 61 -0.45 0.95 -7.96
C GLY A 61 -0.54 -0.30 -7.07
N MET A 62 0.05 -0.30 -5.87
CA MET A 62 0.03 -1.46 -4.96
C MET A 62 -1.22 -1.51 -4.06
N ARG A 63 -2.12 -0.52 -4.16
CA ARG A 63 -3.32 -0.37 -3.31
C ARG A 63 -4.14 -1.66 -3.17
N HIS A 64 -4.50 -2.25 -4.30
CA HIS A 64 -5.35 -3.45 -4.33
C HIS A 64 -4.65 -4.68 -3.78
N ILE A 65 -3.32 -4.81 -3.96
CA ILE A 65 -2.56 -5.92 -3.37
C ILE A 65 -2.66 -5.83 -1.84
N VAL A 66 -2.46 -4.64 -1.27
CA VAL A 66 -2.54 -4.45 0.19
C VAL A 66 -3.96 -4.72 0.71
N SER A 67 -5.00 -4.18 0.05
CA SER A 67 -6.39 -4.46 0.40
C SER A 67 -6.70 -5.96 0.34
N ASP A 68 -6.29 -6.66 -0.71
CA ASP A 68 -6.49 -8.10 -0.88
C ASP A 68 -5.79 -8.91 0.22
N LEU A 69 -4.55 -8.55 0.59
CA LEU A 69 -3.81 -9.22 1.65
C LEU A 69 -4.54 -9.11 3.00
N ILE A 70 -5.10 -7.93 3.30
CA ILE A 70 -5.91 -7.70 4.51
C ILE A 70 -7.18 -8.56 4.46
N ARG A 71 -7.94 -8.48 3.36
CA ARG A 71 -9.22 -9.19 3.19
C ARG A 71 -9.07 -10.71 3.24
N LYS A 72 -7.94 -11.24 2.77
CA LYS A 72 -7.62 -12.67 2.79
C LYS A 72 -7.03 -13.15 4.12
N GLY A 73 -6.89 -12.27 5.12
CA GLY A 73 -6.35 -12.64 6.44
C GLY A 73 -4.83 -12.85 6.46
N TYR A 74 -4.11 -12.30 5.48
CA TYR A 74 -2.65 -12.40 5.39
C TYR A 74 -1.92 -11.29 6.15
N VAL A 75 -2.66 -10.39 6.81
CA VAL A 75 -2.15 -9.29 7.64
C VAL A 75 -2.95 -9.25 8.93
N ASP A 76 -2.27 -9.29 10.07
CA ASP A 76 -2.90 -9.16 11.39
C ASP A 76 -2.77 -7.75 11.96
N VAL A 77 -1.72 -7.00 11.57
CA VAL A 77 -1.49 -5.61 11.98
C VAL A 77 -0.91 -4.83 10.81
N LEU A 78 -1.44 -3.63 10.54
CA LEU A 78 -0.89 -2.71 9.53
C LEU A 78 -0.21 -1.52 10.21
N VAL A 79 1.02 -1.23 9.78
CA VAL A 79 1.72 0.02 10.11
C VAL A 79 2.03 0.74 8.81
N VAL A 80 1.60 1.99 8.67
CA VAL A 80 1.61 2.70 7.38
C VAL A 80 1.91 4.18 7.57
N THR A 81 2.51 4.81 6.58
CA THR A 81 2.75 6.27 6.56
C THR A 81 1.47 7.05 6.19
N GLY A 82 1.38 8.30 6.63
CA GLY A 82 0.24 9.19 6.33
C GLY A 82 0.03 9.35 4.82
N ALA A 83 1.10 9.53 4.05
CA ALA A 83 1.06 9.62 2.60
C ALA A 83 0.29 8.46 1.93
N ASN A 84 0.57 7.19 2.29
CA ASN A 84 -0.15 6.06 1.68
C ASN A 84 -1.64 6.06 2.05
N LEU A 85 -2.01 6.57 3.23
CA LEU A 85 -3.41 6.68 3.64
C LEU A 85 -4.15 7.78 2.87
N VAL A 86 -3.52 8.94 2.69
CA VAL A 86 -4.08 10.03 1.87
C VAL A 86 -4.33 9.52 0.46
N HIS A 87 -3.36 8.85 -0.15
CA HIS A 87 -3.50 8.32 -1.50
C HIS A 87 -4.51 7.15 -1.58
N ASP A 88 -4.66 6.33 -0.53
CA ASP A 88 -5.69 5.28 -0.48
C ASP A 88 -7.11 5.87 -0.48
N ILE A 89 -7.28 6.97 0.25
CA ILE A 89 -8.55 7.70 0.32
C ILE A 89 -8.82 8.40 -1.01
N ILE A 90 -7.84 9.10 -1.57
CA ILE A 90 -7.97 9.77 -2.89
C ILE A 90 -8.36 8.76 -3.99
N GLU A 91 -7.72 7.59 -4.03
CA GLU A 91 -8.06 6.52 -4.99
C GLU A 91 -9.49 5.96 -4.81
N SER A 92 -10.21 6.33 -3.74
CA SER A 92 -11.60 5.94 -3.54
C SER A 92 -12.60 6.80 -4.36
N PHE A 93 -12.17 7.96 -4.87
CA PHE A 93 -13.03 8.87 -5.65
C PHE A 93 -12.31 9.58 -6.81
N GLY A 94 -10.99 9.53 -6.86
CA GLY A 94 -10.15 10.06 -7.92
C GLY A 94 -9.23 8.98 -8.50
N CYS A 95 -8.13 9.39 -9.11
CA CYS A 95 -7.11 8.48 -9.62
C CYS A 95 -5.75 9.15 -9.74
N HIS A 96 -4.69 8.36 -9.64
CA HIS A 96 -3.35 8.75 -10.07
C HIS A 96 -3.15 8.44 -11.56
N CYS A 97 -2.44 9.32 -12.24
CA CYS A 97 -2.13 9.21 -13.67
C CYS A 97 -0.64 8.98 -13.89
N LEU A 98 -0.30 8.20 -14.91
CA LEU A 98 1.10 8.11 -15.35
C LEU A 98 1.55 9.44 -15.96
N GLY A 99 2.75 9.84 -15.59
CA GLY A 99 3.42 11.06 -16.00
C GLY A 99 4.83 10.79 -16.52
N LYS A 100 5.71 11.78 -16.38
CA LYS A 100 7.12 11.70 -16.75
C LYS A 100 7.96 12.31 -15.65
N ALA A 101 9.10 11.69 -15.37
CA ALA A 101 10.03 12.17 -14.36
C ALA A 101 10.64 13.54 -14.75
N GLU A 102 10.73 13.81 -16.05
CA GLU A 102 11.35 15.01 -16.63
C GLU A 102 10.36 16.17 -16.84
N SER A 103 9.12 16.05 -16.38
CA SER A 103 8.13 17.12 -16.51
C SER A 103 8.55 18.40 -15.74
N ASP A 104 8.19 19.56 -16.29
CA ASP A 104 8.45 20.86 -15.68
C ASP A 104 7.48 21.13 -14.52
N ASP A 105 8.02 21.21 -13.31
CA ASP A 105 7.28 21.46 -12.07
C ASP A 105 6.53 22.80 -12.08
N ALA A 106 7.08 23.84 -12.73
CA ALA A 106 6.42 25.13 -12.82
C ALA A 106 5.16 25.04 -13.71
N ALA A 107 5.26 24.30 -14.81
CA ALA A 107 4.14 24.05 -15.70
C ALA A 107 3.07 23.17 -15.02
N LEU A 108 3.48 22.08 -14.37
CA LEU A 108 2.58 21.21 -13.60
C LEU A 108 1.82 22.02 -12.53
N ARG A 109 2.54 22.83 -11.75
CA ARG A 109 1.95 23.71 -10.73
C ARG A 109 0.96 24.70 -11.33
N ALA A 110 1.30 25.33 -12.46
CA ALA A 110 0.40 26.26 -13.14
C ALA A 110 -0.89 25.57 -13.66
N SER A 111 -0.82 24.28 -13.98
CA SER A 111 -1.96 23.46 -14.37
C SER A 111 -2.71 22.79 -13.21
N GLY A 112 -2.33 23.05 -11.94
CA GLY A 112 -2.96 22.41 -10.78
C GLY A 112 -2.69 20.91 -10.68
N VAL A 113 -1.49 20.48 -11.06
CA VAL A 113 -1.05 19.08 -11.01
C VAL A 113 0.13 18.96 -10.04
N SER A 114 -0.02 18.04 -9.10
CA SER A 114 1.04 17.60 -8.20
C SER A 114 1.66 16.30 -8.74
N ARG A 115 2.91 15.99 -8.36
CA ARG A 115 3.58 14.75 -8.78
C ARG A 115 4.35 14.03 -7.69
N ILE A 116 4.46 12.72 -7.87
CA ILE A 116 5.24 11.77 -7.10
C ILE A 116 6.11 11.04 -8.10
N TYR A 117 7.33 11.55 -8.31
CA TYR A 117 8.22 11.12 -9.39
C TYR A 117 7.55 11.20 -10.78
N ASP A 118 7.16 10.08 -11.37
CA ASP A 118 6.48 9.94 -12.66
C ASP A 118 4.99 9.60 -12.53
N VAL A 119 4.41 9.82 -11.35
CA VAL A 119 2.97 9.65 -11.07
C VAL A 119 2.35 11.00 -10.73
N PHE A 120 1.26 11.38 -11.38
CA PHE A 120 0.59 12.68 -11.24
C PHE A 120 -0.78 12.55 -10.58
N LEU A 121 -1.19 13.60 -9.88
CA LEU A 121 -2.54 13.77 -9.35
C LEU A 121 -2.96 15.24 -9.37
N ARG A 122 -4.26 15.52 -9.41
CA ARG A 122 -4.76 16.89 -9.52
C ARG A 122 -4.93 17.50 -8.15
N ASP A 123 -4.72 18.80 -8.04
CA ASP A 123 -4.98 19.56 -6.81
C ASP A 123 -6.47 19.49 -6.39
N GLU A 124 -7.37 19.32 -7.36
CA GLU A 124 -8.81 19.07 -7.12
C GLU A 124 -9.06 17.79 -6.31
N ASP A 125 -8.23 16.75 -6.50
CA ASP A 125 -8.38 15.49 -5.77
C ASP A 125 -7.99 15.67 -4.29
N PHE A 126 -7.03 16.55 -3.99
CA PHE A 126 -6.70 16.95 -2.62
C PHE A 126 -7.79 17.81 -1.97
N ALA A 127 -8.44 18.69 -2.72
CA ALA A 127 -9.56 19.47 -2.21
C ALA A 127 -10.74 18.56 -1.83
N ALA A 128 -11.08 17.58 -2.68
CA ALA A 128 -12.11 16.58 -2.38
C ALA A 128 -11.74 15.70 -1.17
N PHE A 129 -10.46 15.34 -1.03
CA PHE A 129 -9.96 14.67 0.18
C PHE A 129 -10.19 15.51 1.43
N GLU A 130 -9.86 16.81 1.40
CA GLU A 130 -10.04 17.70 2.54
C GLU A 130 -11.52 17.82 2.94
N GLU A 131 -12.42 18.00 1.97
CA GLU A 131 -13.87 18.04 2.20
C GLU A 131 -14.37 16.75 2.87
N LEU A 132 -13.91 15.59 2.38
CA LEU A 132 -14.23 14.30 2.98
C LEU A 132 -13.70 14.21 4.42
N MET A 133 -12.46 14.60 4.67
CA MET A 133 -11.88 14.58 6.02
C MET A 133 -12.66 15.48 6.96
N GLN A 134 -13.00 16.70 6.56
CA GLN A 134 -13.81 17.61 7.37
C GLN A 134 -15.19 17.01 7.70
N SER A 135 -15.79 16.26 6.78
CA SER A 135 -17.09 15.59 7.00
C SER A 135 -17.02 14.40 7.97
N ILE A 136 -15.88 13.69 8.01
CA ILE A 136 -15.69 12.50 8.85
C ILE A 136 -15.19 12.87 10.24
N MET A 137 -14.38 13.92 10.35
CA MET A 137 -13.72 14.29 11.59
C MET A 137 -14.75 14.60 12.69
N PRO A 138 -14.70 13.90 13.82
CA PRO A 138 -15.70 14.05 14.86
C PRO A 138 -15.58 15.43 15.52
N GLN A 139 -16.71 16.13 15.64
CA GLN A 139 -16.81 17.44 16.31
C GLN A 139 -16.68 17.36 17.85
N SER A 140 -16.19 16.25 18.39
CA SER A 140 -16.16 15.99 19.83
C SER A 140 -14.85 16.43 20.47
N SER A 141 -14.91 16.90 21.72
CA SER A 141 -13.73 17.19 22.55
C SER A 141 -13.02 15.93 23.09
N LYS A 142 -13.49 14.73 22.75
CA LYS A 142 -12.88 13.48 23.21
C LYS A 142 -11.54 13.24 22.50
N THR A 143 -10.50 12.98 23.28
CA THR A 143 -9.21 12.53 22.74
C THR A 143 -9.36 11.17 22.06
N LEU A 144 -8.88 11.06 20.83
CA LEU A 144 -8.83 9.83 20.06
C LEU A 144 -7.39 9.32 19.96
N SER A 145 -7.21 8.01 20.12
CA SER A 145 -5.97 7.37 19.69
C SER A 145 -5.88 7.34 18.16
N GLY A 146 -4.67 7.29 17.61
CA GLY A 146 -4.46 7.14 16.17
C GLY A 146 -5.19 5.92 15.59
N ARG A 147 -5.23 4.80 16.33
CA ARG A 147 -5.96 3.60 15.94
C ARG A 147 -7.47 3.83 15.85
N GLU A 148 -8.06 4.52 16.82
CA GLU A 148 -9.49 4.87 16.77
C GLU A 148 -9.78 5.78 15.57
N MET A 149 -8.91 6.75 15.30
CA MET A 149 -9.02 7.61 14.13
C MET A 149 -9.03 6.79 12.83
N MET A 150 -8.08 5.86 12.66
CA MET A 150 -8.02 5.00 11.46
C MET A 150 -9.29 4.16 11.30
N SER A 151 -9.84 3.65 12.40
CA SER A 151 -11.09 2.88 12.37
C SER A 151 -12.30 3.75 11.98
N ILE A 152 -12.36 5.00 12.43
CA ILE A 152 -13.42 5.94 12.06
C ILE A 152 -13.34 6.26 10.57
N LEU A 153 -12.14 6.60 10.08
CA LEU A 153 -11.90 6.87 8.65
C LEU A 153 -12.30 5.67 7.79
N GLY A 154 -11.82 4.46 8.14
CA GLY A 154 -12.16 3.24 7.40
C GLY A 154 -13.65 2.92 7.36
N SER A 155 -14.39 3.24 8.43
CA SER A 155 -15.85 3.03 8.48
C SER A 155 -16.68 3.98 7.61
N ARG A 156 -16.05 5.04 7.09
CA ARG A 156 -16.70 6.13 6.34
C ARG A 156 -16.29 6.16 4.87
N ILE A 157 -15.48 5.21 4.43
CA ILE A 157 -15.07 5.07 3.03
C ILE A 157 -16.00 4.07 2.34
N ASP A 158 -16.64 4.50 1.25
CA ASP A 158 -17.57 3.67 0.49
C ASP A 158 -16.90 2.76 -0.56
N ASP A 159 -15.60 2.93 -0.81
CA ASP A 159 -14.84 2.08 -1.71
C ASP A 159 -14.36 0.78 -1.03
N GLU A 160 -14.86 -0.36 -1.48
CA GLU A 160 -14.46 -1.69 -1.02
C GLU A 160 -12.98 -2.01 -1.30
N ARG A 161 -12.34 -1.33 -2.26
CA ARG A 161 -10.93 -1.50 -2.59
C ARG A 161 -9.98 -0.68 -1.70
N SER A 162 -10.50 0.18 -0.81
CA SER A 162 -9.68 0.93 0.14
C SER A 162 -8.99 0.04 1.15
N ILE A 163 -7.72 0.32 1.41
CA ILE A 163 -6.90 -0.30 2.47
C ILE A 163 -7.54 -0.02 3.84
N LEU A 164 -7.88 1.23 4.14
CA LEU A 164 -8.48 1.60 5.43
C LEU A 164 -9.84 0.95 5.65
N ARG A 165 -10.69 0.92 4.62
CA ARG A 165 -11.99 0.22 4.72
C ARG A 165 -11.79 -1.28 4.92
N SER A 166 -10.89 -1.89 4.15
CA SER A 166 -10.56 -3.32 4.28
C SER A 166 -10.10 -3.64 5.71
N ALA A 167 -9.24 -2.81 6.28
CA ALA A 167 -8.75 -2.97 7.64
C ALA A 167 -9.86 -2.83 8.69
N TYR A 168 -10.77 -1.86 8.50
CA TYR A 168 -11.94 -1.68 9.36
C TYR A 168 -12.85 -2.92 9.36
N GLU A 169 -13.25 -3.41 8.17
CA GLU A 169 -14.15 -4.56 8.04
C GLU A 169 -13.53 -5.84 8.60
N MET A 170 -12.24 -6.05 8.36
CA MET A 170 -11.49 -7.22 8.83
C MET A 170 -10.97 -7.08 10.27
N LYS A 171 -11.24 -5.95 10.93
CA LYS A 171 -10.78 -5.64 12.30
C LYS A 171 -9.25 -5.67 12.46
N VAL A 172 -8.51 -5.39 11.38
CA VAL A 172 -7.05 -5.25 11.40
C VAL A 172 -6.69 -3.87 11.97
N PRO A 173 -5.97 -3.78 13.10
CA PRO A 173 -5.53 -2.50 13.64
C PRO A 173 -4.52 -1.83 12.69
N VAL A 174 -4.76 -0.54 12.43
CA VAL A 174 -3.89 0.32 11.62
C VAL A 174 -3.19 1.33 12.52
N PHE A 175 -1.87 1.43 12.36
CA PHE A 175 -1.03 2.42 13.04
C PHE A 175 -0.37 3.34 12.02
N CYS A 176 -0.51 4.65 12.22
CA CYS A 176 0.19 5.69 11.48
C CYS A 176 0.93 6.60 12.47
N PRO A 177 2.19 6.29 12.82
CA PRO A 177 2.93 7.01 13.86
C PRO A 177 3.15 8.50 13.54
N ALA A 178 3.38 8.82 12.27
CA ALA A 178 3.54 10.18 11.76
C ALA A 178 2.31 10.59 10.94
N LEU A 179 1.13 10.60 11.59
CA LEU A 179 -0.12 11.02 10.94
C LEU A 179 -0.13 12.48 10.45
N PRO A 180 0.50 13.45 11.15
CA PRO A 180 0.51 14.85 10.70
C PRO A 180 1.49 15.20 9.57
N ASP A 181 2.36 14.26 9.18
CA ASP A 181 3.34 14.41 8.10
C ASP A 181 2.68 14.16 6.73
#